data_AF-A0A4V4HDP0-F1
#
_entry.id   AF-A0A4V4HDP0-F1
#
_cell.length_a   1.000
_cell.length_b   1.000
_cell.length_c   1.000
_cell.angle_alpha   90.00
_cell.angle_beta   90.00
_cell.angle_gamma   90.00
#
_symmetry.space_group_name_H-M   'P 1'
#
loop_
_entity.id
_entity.type
_entity.pdbx_description
1 polymer ?
#
loop_
_entity_poly.entity_id
_entity_poly.type
_entity_poly.pdbx_seq_one_letter_code
_entity_poly.pdbx_strand_id
1 'polypeptide(L)'
;MYHGNGTSKPTNLIHNKATTSILNDLCQHWAFKRMSGFANGVFAAWAPCLWDYYSTYLKKLLASDPELKTPFPSSVYSTTTFNFGPRTVCLPHIDYSNLPFGWCAIWALGNFDPTKGGHLILWDLKLVVEFPPGSLIFIPSGVCLHSNVPIGTSETRYSFAQFTPSSLFRWVDQGFQTKKEYLTSCSEEDMKRDSEQSQRRWKMGLELLTSVSELDI
;
A
#
# COMPACT_ATOMS: atom_id res chain seq x y z
N MET A 1 3.12 9.23 -0.93
CA MET A 1 2.49 10.34 -0.19
C MET A 1 2.16 9.87 1.21
N TYR A 2 2.12 10.77 2.19
CA TYR A 2 1.76 10.44 3.56
C TYR A 2 1.06 11.62 4.22
N HIS A 3 0.25 11.32 5.24
CA HIS A 3 -0.34 12.33 6.11
C HIS A 3 -0.34 11.80 7.55
N GLY A 4 0.22 12.57 8.49
CA GLY A 4 0.44 12.16 9.88
C GLY A 4 1.76 12.68 10.43
N ASN A 5 2.11 12.33 11.67
CA ASN A 5 3.39 12.72 12.30
C ASN A 5 3.67 14.23 12.28
N GLY A 6 2.63 15.05 12.50
CA GLY A 6 2.76 16.51 12.59
C GLY A 6 2.62 17.27 11.26
N THR A 7 2.36 16.60 10.13
CA THR A 7 2.04 17.30 8.88
C THR A 7 0.65 17.96 8.94
N SER A 8 0.54 19.23 8.55
CA SER A 8 -0.75 19.95 8.47
C SER A 8 -1.63 19.50 7.30
N LYS A 9 -1.04 19.02 6.20
CA LYS A 9 -1.71 18.46 5.02
C LYS A 9 -0.97 17.21 4.52
N PRO A 10 -1.54 16.40 3.62
CA PRO A 10 -0.79 15.36 2.93
C PRO A 10 0.42 15.93 2.19
N THR A 11 1.53 15.20 2.18
CA THR A 11 2.75 15.59 1.46
C THR A 11 3.43 14.39 0.79
N ASN A 12 4.31 14.67 -0.16
CA ASN A 12 5.31 13.69 -0.59
C ASN A 12 6.35 13.45 0.53
N LEU A 13 6.83 12.22 0.64
CA LEU A 13 7.90 11.89 1.60
C LEU A 13 9.16 12.68 1.25
N ILE A 14 9.76 13.33 2.26
CA ILE A 14 10.95 14.16 2.09
C ILE A 14 12.17 13.33 2.45
N HIS A 15 13.13 13.27 1.53
CA HIS A 15 14.41 12.62 1.72
C HIS A 15 15.56 13.61 1.49
N ASN A 16 16.77 13.26 1.92
CA ASN A 16 17.95 14.05 1.54
C ASN A 16 18.14 14.04 0.00
N LYS A 17 18.98 14.96 -0.51
CA LYS A 17 19.17 15.13 -1.97
C LYS A 17 19.64 13.84 -2.67
N ALA A 18 20.58 13.11 -2.07
CA ALA A 18 21.15 11.89 -2.65
C ALA A 18 20.08 10.78 -2.75
N THR A 19 19.35 10.53 -1.67
CA THR A 19 18.25 9.55 -1.64
C THR A 19 17.13 9.95 -2.61
N THR A 20 16.77 11.23 -2.66
CA THR A 20 15.75 11.73 -3.60
C THR A 20 16.13 11.46 -5.05
N SER A 21 17.40 11.68 -5.43
CA SER A 21 17.89 11.37 -6.77
C SER A 21 17.73 9.88 -7.10
N ILE A 22 18.19 9.00 -6.21
CA ILE A 22 18.12 7.54 -6.40
C ILE A 22 16.65 7.08 -6.53
N LEU A 23 15.77 7.56 -5.67
CA LEU A 23 14.36 7.19 -5.70
C LEU A 23 13.67 7.68 -6.98
N ASN A 24 14.00 8.88 -7.46
CA ASN A 24 13.51 9.39 -8.73
C ASN A 24 13.97 8.51 -9.90
N ASP A 25 15.26 8.13 -9.93
CA ASP A 25 15.81 7.26 -10.96
C ASP A 25 15.11 5.89 -10.96
N LEU A 26 14.91 5.29 -9.79
CA LEU A 26 14.18 4.03 -9.64
C LEU A 26 12.73 4.13 -10.12
N CYS A 27 12.02 5.21 -9.77
CA CYS A 27 10.64 5.44 -10.23
C CYS A 27 10.57 5.72 -11.74
N GLN A 28 11.64 6.27 -12.34
CA GLN A 28 11.71 6.51 -13.79
C GLN A 28 12.17 5.28 -14.59
N HIS A 29 12.84 4.32 -13.95
CA HIS A 29 13.36 3.14 -14.58
C HIS A 29 12.23 2.23 -15.14
N TRP A 30 12.42 1.77 -16.37
CA TRP A 30 11.39 1.04 -17.13
C TRP A 30 10.88 -0.22 -16.42
N ALA A 31 11.77 -0.95 -15.73
CA ALA A 31 11.42 -2.18 -15.03
C ALA A 31 10.42 -1.92 -13.89
N PHE A 32 10.62 -0.87 -13.08
CA PHE A 32 9.71 -0.54 -11.98
C PHE A 32 8.40 0.05 -12.48
N LYS A 33 8.42 0.84 -13.56
CA LYS A 33 7.20 1.25 -14.26
C LYS A 33 6.38 0.04 -14.73
N ARG A 34 7.04 -0.97 -15.30
CA ARG A 34 6.39 -2.21 -15.76
C ARG A 34 5.82 -3.02 -14.59
N MET A 35 6.61 -3.25 -13.54
CA MET A 35 6.15 -3.97 -12.34
C MET A 35 4.97 -3.25 -11.67
N SER A 36 5.03 -1.91 -11.62
CA SER A 36 3.94 -1.11 -11.06
C SER A 36 2.67 -1.16 -11.91
N GLY A 37 2.81 -1.02 -13.23
CA GLY A 37 1.68 -1.16 -14.16
C GLY A 37 1.06 -2.56 -14.12
N PHE A 38 1.88 -3.61 -14.04
CA PHE A 38 1.41 -4.98 -13.91
C PHE A 38 0.64 -5.18 -12.60
N ALA A 39 1.20 -4.76 -11.45
CA ALA A 39 0.50 -4.85 -10.18
C ALA A 39 -0.82 -4.07 -10.19
N ASN A 40 -0.84 -2.87 -10.78
CA ASN A 40 -2.08 -2.10 -10.93
C ASN A 40 -3.12 -2.84 -11.78
N GLY A 41 -2.72 -3.48 -12.87
CA GLY A 41 -3.62 -4.28 -13.72
C GLY A 41 -4.17 -5.53 -13.01
N VAL A 42 -3.32 -6.27 -12.29
CA VAL A 42 -3.76 -7.42 -11.49
C VAL A 42 -4.74 -6.98 -10.40
N PHE A 43 -4.47 -5.86 -9.73
CA PHE A 43 -5.39 -5.32 -8.72
C PHE A 43 -6.75 -4.97 -9.36
N ALA A 44 -6.76 -4.26 -10.49
CA ALA A 44 -8.00 -3.91 -11.20
C ALA A 44 -8.80 -5.14 -11.66
N ALA A 45 -8.11 -6.22 -12.05
CA ALA A 45 -8.76 -7.45 -12.50
C ALA A 45 -9.34 -8.29 -11.36
N TRP A 46 -8.61 -8.43 -10.25
CA TRP A 46 -8.98 -9.35 -9.15
C TRP A 46 -9.76 -8.70 -8.01
N ALA A 47 -9.72 -7.37 -7.89
CA ALA A 47 -10.53 -6.62 -6.94
C ALA A 47 -10.99 -5.27 -7.51
N PRO A 48 -11.79 -5.26 -8.60
CA PRO A 48 -12.20 -4.05 -9.30
C PRO A 48 -12.86 -2.99 -8.40
N CYS A 49 -13.73 -3.39 -7.46
CA CYS A 49 -14.40 -2.47 -6.54
C CYS A 49 -13.40 -1.79 -5.59
N LEU A 50 -12.48 -2.56 -5.00
CA LEU A 50 -11.42 -2.00 -4.15
C LEU A 50 -10.42 -1.15 -4.96
N TRP A 51 -10.10 -1.55 -6.19
CA TRP A 51 -9.27 -0.77 -7.08
C TRP A 51 -9.93 0.58 -7.43
N ASP A 52 -11.22 0.59 -7.73
CA ASP A 52 -11.97 1.83 -8.00
C ASP A 52 -12.03 2.73 -6.77
N TYR A 53 -12.20 2.15 -5.57
CA TYR A 53 -12.09 2.87 -4.31
C TYR A 53 -10.72 3.58 -4.19
N TYR A 54 -9.61 2.89 -4.47
CA TYR A 54 -8.28 3.52 -4.48
C TYR A 54 -8.16 4.63 -5.55
N SER A 55 -8.60 4.33 -6.78
CA SER A 55 -8.53 5.24 -7.93
C SER A 55 -9.30 6.54 -7.67
N THR A 56 -10.52 6.42 -7.14
CA THR A 56 -11.39 7.55 -6.81
C THR A 56 -10.78 8.45 -5.74
N TYR A 57 -10.26 7.88 -4.65
CA TYR A 57 -9.64 8.66 -3.59
C TYR A 57 -8.33 9.32 -4.04
N LEU A 58 -7.51 8.61 -4.81
CA LEU A 58 -6.28 9.17 -5.35
C LEU A 58 -6.57 10.35 -6.29
N LYS A 59 -7.57 10.24 -7.17
CA LYS A 59 -7.99 11.34 -8.06
C LYS A 59 -8.45 12.57 -7.28
N LYS A 60 -9.30 12.38 -6.26
CA LYS A 60 -9.76 13.47 -5.37
C LYS A 60 -8.58 14.15 -4.68
N LEU A 61 -7.64 13.36 -4.17
CA LEU A 61 -6.45 13.87 -3.49
C LEU A 61 -5.57 14.71 -4.43
N LEU A 62 -5.25 14.20 -5.62
CA LEU A 62 -4.42 14.92 -6.60
C LEU A 62 -5.11 16.17 -7.16
N ALA A 63 -6.45 16.17 -7.26
CA ALA A 63 -7.20 17.35 -7.66
C ALA A 63 -7.21 18.44 -6.57
N SER A 64 -7.11 18.05 -5.29
CA SER A 64 -7.11 19.00 -4.17
C SER A 64 -5.77 19.71 -3.96
N ASP A 65 -4.65 19.10 -4.37
CA ASP A 65 -3.32 19.66 -4.18
C ASP A 65 -2.39 19.29 -5.35
N PRO A 66 -2.07 20.24 -6.26
CA PRO A 66 -1.23 19.98 -7.42
C PRO A 66 0.25 19.74 -7.07
N GLU A 67 0.68 19.99 -5.83
CA GLU A 67 2.05 19.68 -5.39
C GLU A 67 2.26 18.17 -5.16
N LEU A 68 1.17 17.42 -4.96
CA LEU A 68 1.22 15.99 -4.69
C LEU A 68 1.58 15.19 -5.95
N LYS A 69 2.55 14.29 -5.78
CA LYS A 69 3.03 13.41 -6.86
C LYS A 69 2.85 11.94 -6.51
N THR A 70 2.43 11.13 -7.48
CA THR A 70 2.49 9.67 -7.37
C THR A 70 3.88 9.16 -7.78
N PRO A 71 4.37 8.04 -7.20
CA PRO A 71 5.60 7.42 -7.66
C PRO A 71 5.50 6.93 -9.11
N PHE A 72 4.33 6.40 -9.50
CA PHE A 72 4.05 5.89 -10.83
C PHE A 72 2.70 6.42 -11.32
N PRO A 73 2.65 7.19 -12.43
CA PRO A 73 1.41 7.83 -12.90
C PRO A 73 0.27 6.85 -13.26
N SER A 74 0.61 5.62 -13.67
CA SER A 74 -0.37 4.60 -14.09
C SER A 74 -0.81 3.66 -12.97
N SER A 75 -0.59 4.03 -11.71
CA SER A 75 -0.84 3.17 -10.55
C SER A 75 -1.75 3.87 -9.54
N VAL A 76 -2.69 3.13 -8.96
CA VAL A 76 -3.59 3.63 -7.91
C VAL A 76 -2.92 3.75 -6.53
N TYR A 77 -1.69 3.27 -6.39
CA TYR A 77 -0.91 3.41 -5.16
C TYR A 77 -0.31 4.80 -4.98
N SER A 78 -0.47 5.37 -3.79
CA SER A 78 0.09 6.69 -3.47
C SER A 78 1.57 6.64 -3.08
N THR A 79 2.06 5.47 -2.69
CA THR A 79 3.36 5.30 -2.03
C THR A 79 4.03 4.01 -2.48
N THR A 80 5.35 4.02 -2.48
CA THR A 80 6.17 2.85 -2.76
C THR A 80 7.39 2.83 -1.86
N THR A 81 7.90 1.62 -1.61
CA THR A 81 9.14 1.39 -0.88
C THR A 81 10.03 0.46 -1.70
N PHE A 82 11.31 0.81 -1.79
CA PHE A 82 12.37 -0.06 -2.31
C PHE A 82 13.17 -0.56 -1.12
N ASN A 83 13.00 -1.84 -0.78
CA ASN A 83 13.81 -2.46 0.25
C ASN A 83 15.10 -2.97 -0.38
N PHE A 84 16.17 -2.22 -0.13
CA PHE A 84 17.51 -2.56 -0.60
C PHE A 84 18.07 -3.79 0.13
N GLY A 85 18.97 -4.49 -0.54
CA GLY A 85 19.57 -5.75 -0.09
C GLY A 85 20.97 -5.56 0.50
N PRO A 86 21.86 -6.57 0.37
CA PRO A 86 21.75 -7.71 -0.53
C PRO A 86 20.85 -8.83 -0.03
N ARG A 87 20.46 -8.86 1.25
CA ARG A 87 19.63 -9.92 1.84
C ARG A 87 18.54 -9.31 2.71
N THR A 88 17.59 -8.60 2.09
CA THR A 88 16.51 -7.93 2.81
C THR A 88 15.72 -8.93 3.65
N VAL A 89 15.70 -8.70 4.97
CA VAL A 89 14.86 -9.43 5.92
C VAL A 89 13.89 -8.46 6.59
N CYS A 90 12.62 -8.85 6.70
CA CYS A 90 11.60 -8.13 7.45
C CYS A 90 11.20 -8.95 8.66
N LEU A 91 11.44 -8.43 9.86
CA LEU A 91 10.94 -9.02 11.11
C LEU A 91 9.41 -8.98 11.16
N PRO A 92 8.74 -9.80 11.99
CA PRO A 92 7.29 -9.76 12.16
C PRO A 92 6.78 -8.35 12.48
N HIS A 93 5.90 -7.82 11.64
CA HIS A 93 5.31 -6.49 11.80
C HIS A 93 3.94 -6.40 11.12
N ILE A 94 3.22 -5.32 11.46
CA ILE A 94 1.98 -4.87 10.80
C ILE A 94 2.23 -3.43 10.33
N ASP A 95 1.84 -3.12 9.09
CA ASP A 95 1.94 -1.77 8.54
C ASP A 95 0.74 -0.93 8.98
N TYR A 96 0.62 -0.62 10.27
CA TYR A 96 -0.57 0.05 10.84
C TYR A 96 -0.99 1.36 10.15
N SER A 97 -0.10 1.99 9.39
CA SER A 97 -0.41 3.19 8.63
C SER A 97 -1.19 2.91 7.34
N ASN A 98 -1.13 1.70 6.79
CA ASN A 98 -1.78 1.32 5.54
C ASN A 98 -3.29 1.15 5.71
N LEU A 99 -4.03 1.25 4.61
CA LEU A 99 -5.47 0.98 4.62
C LEU A 99 -5.73 -0.47 5.09
N PRO A 100 -6.52 -0.69 6.17
CA PRO A 100 -6.69 -2.02 6.77
C PRO A 100 -7.17 -3.12 5.83
N PHE A 101 -8.20 -2.84 5.03
CA PHE A 101 -8.74 -3.76 4.02
C PHE A 101 -8.07 -3.60 2.64
N GLY A 102 -7.04 -2.76 2.58
CA GLY A 102 -6.34 -2.40 1.36
C GLY A 102 -5.29 -3.41 0.95
N TRP A 103 -5.11 -3.63 -0.35
CA TRP A 103 -4.10 -4.56 -0.85
C TRP A 103 -2.77 -3.86 -1.10
N CYS A 104 -1.71 -4.30 -0.42
CA CYS A 104 -0.34 -3.88 -0.69
C CYS A 104 0.29 -4.83 -1.70
N ALA A 105 0.79 -4.29 -2.81
CA ALA A 105 1.50 -5.06 -3.82
C ALA A 105 2.96 -5.21 -3.41
N ILE A 106 3.46 -6.44 -3.31
CA ILE A 106 4.84 -6.74 -2.91
C ILE A 106 5.47 -7.62 -3.99
N TRP A 107 6.62 -7.19 -4.51
CA TRP A 107 7.47 -7.97 -5.39
C TRP A 107 8.65 -8.55 -4.62
N ALA A 108 8.87 -9.85 -4.74
CA ALA A 108 10.14 -10.48 -4.37
C ALA A 108 11.13 -10.32 -5.52
N LEU A 109 12.33 -9.81 -5.23
CA LEU A 109 13.37 -9.55 -6.22
C LEU A 109 14.71 -10.17 -5.76
N GLY A 110 15.64 -10.33 -6.69
CA GLY A 110 16.97 -10.90 -6.42
C GLY A 110 17.14 -12.28 -7.04
N ASN A 111 18.06 -13.07 -6.48
CA ASN A 111 18.38 -14.41 -6.92
C ASN A 111 18.61 -15.29 -5.68
N PHE A 112 17.62 -16.12 -5.37
CA PHE A 112 17.60 -17.05 -4.24
C PHE A 112 16.72 -18.26 -4.58
N ASP A 113 16.96 -19.38 -3.89
CA ASP A 113 16.16 -20.60 -3.97
C ASP A 113 14.90 -20.48 -3.09
N PRO A 114 13.70 -20.29 -3.68
CA PRO A 114 12.49 -20.04 -2.91
C PRO A 114 11.91 -21.28 -2.23
N THR A 115 12.54 -22.46 -2.41
CA THR A 115 12.21 -23.68 -1.67
C THR A 115 13.00 -23.80 -0.36
N LYS A 116 14.03 -22.96 -0.19
CA LYS A 116 14.95 -22.99 0.97
C LYS A 116 14.90 -21.73 1.83
N GLY A 117 14.47 -20.59 1.28
CA GLY A 117 14.48 -19.32 1.98
C GLY A 117 13.67 -18.25 1.27
N GLY A 118 13.66 -17.04 1.85
CA GLY A 118 12.93 -15.89 1.30
C GLY A 118 11.40 -15.99 1.33
N HIS A 119 10.84 -17.07 1.90
CA HIS A 119 9.41 -17.28 2.11
C HIS A 119 8.75 -16.10 2.82
N LEU A 120 7.49 -15.83 2.45
CA LEU A 120 6.62 -14.93 3.18
C LEU A 120 5.88 -15.70 4.28
N ILE A 121 5.86 -15.16 5.49
CA ILE A 121 5.06 -15.69 6.59
C ILE A 121 3.88 -14.75 6.82
N LEU A 122 2.67 -15.30 6.82
CA LEU A 122 1.44 -14.64 7.22
C LEU A 122 0.97 -15.28 8.53
N TRP A 123 1.37 -14.66 9.65
CA TRP A 123 1.29 -15.27 10.98
C TRP A 123 -0.15 -15.54 11.42
N ASP A 124 -1.03 -14.58 11.23
CA ASP A 124 -2.44 -14.69 11.63
C ASP A 124 -3.18 -15.78 10.85
N LEU A 125 -2.74 -16.02 9.60
CA LEU A 125 -3.29 -17.07 8.73
C LEU A 125 -2.62 -18.42 8.93
N LYS A 126 -1.54 -18.49 9.72
CA LYS A 126 -0.68 -19.68 9.90
C LYS A 126 -0.17 -20.22 8.56
N LEU A 127 0.15 -19.32 7.62
CA LEU A 127 0.64 -19.67 6.29
C LEU A 127 2.11 -19.31 6.12
N VAL A 128 2.86 -20.23 5.51
CA VAL A 128 4.20 -19.99 4.98
C VAL A 128 4.13 -20.19 3.48
N VAL A 129 4.44 -19.14 2.73
CA VAL A 129 4.30 -19.10 1.29
C VAL A 129 5.69 -19.05 0.67
N GLU A 130 6.05 -20.06 -0.12
CA GLU A 130 7.19 -19.95 -1.03
C GLU A 130 6.95 -18.76 -1.95
N PHE A 131 7.85 -17.79 -1.92
CA PHE A 131 7.66 -16.51 -2.60
C PHE A 131 8.82 -16.25 -3.58
N PRO A 132 8.74 -16.79 -4.81
CA PRO A 132 9.84 -16.81 -5.77
C PRO A 132 10.36 -15.41 -6.18
N PRO A 133 11.65 -15.28 -6.51
CA PRO A 133 12.14 -14.07 -7.16
C PRO A 133 11.36 -13.78 -8.46
N GLY A 134 10.99 -12.52 -8.67
CA GLY A 134 10.18 -12.07 -9.80
C GLY A 134 8.67 -12.29 -9.64
N SER A 135 8.20 -12.76 -8.48
CA SER A 135 6.76 -12.92 -8.22
C SER A 135 6.17 -11.72 -7.47
N LEU A 136 4.86 -11.54 -7.64
CA LEU A 136 4.04 -10.51 -7.01
C LEU A 136 3.03 -11.17 -6.08
N ILE A 137 2.84 -10.59 -4.89
CA ILE A 137 1.75 -10.95 -3.99
C ILE A 137 1.02 -9.70 -3.49
N PHE A 138 -0.28 -9.84 -3.25
CA PHE A 138 -1.09 -8.82 -2.57
C PHE A 138 -1.43 -9.30 -1.15
N ILE A 139 -1.21 -8.44 -0.17
CA ILE A 139 -1.61 -8.73 1.22
C ILE A 139 -2.28 -7.51 1.88
N PRO A 140 -3.22 -7.71 2.82
CA PRO A 140 -3.76 -6.64 3.65
C PRO A 140 -2.77 -6.28 4.77
N SER A 141 -1.63 -5.67 4.40
CA SER A 141 -0.49 -5.48 5.32
C SER A 141 -0.79 -4.58 6.52
N GLY A 142 -1.86 -3.77 6.45
CA GLY A 142 -2.33 -2.94 7.55
C GLY A 142 -3.01 -3.70 8.70
N VAL A 143 -3.35 -4.98 8.50
CA VAL A 143 -3.97 -5.84 9.53
C VAL A 143 -3.34 -7.21 9.65
N CYS A 144 -2.55 -7.65 8.66
CA CYS A 144 -1.93 -8.96 8.67
C CYS A 144 -0.51 -8.90 9.22
N LEU A 145 -0.25 -9.58 10.33
CA LEU A 145 1.09 -9.77 10.87
C LEU A 145 1.91 -10.61 9.88
N HIS A 146 2.98 -10.02 9.35
CA HIS A 146 3.77 -10.65 8.30
C HIS A 146 5.27 -10.42 8.46
N SER A 147 6.06 -11.33 7.88
CA SER A 147 7.53 -11.27 7.84
C SER A 147 8.05 -12.05 6.63
N ASN A 148 9.36 -12.03 6.43
CA ASN A 148 10.01 -12.99 5.54
C ASN A 148 11.20 -13.67 6.24
N VAL A 149 11.60 -14.82 5.72
CA VAL A 149 12.73 -15.58 6.26
C VAL A 149 14.04 -15.22 5.55
N PRO A 150 15.19 -15.41 6.22
CA PRO A 150 16.49 -15.26 5.58
C PRO A 150 16.66 -16.15 4.34
N ILE A 151 17.65 -15.78 3.54
CA ILE A 151 18.12 -16.53 2.37
C ILE A 151 19.57 -16.98 2.59
N GLY A 152 20.09 -17.83 1.72
CA GLY A 152 21.47 -18.30 1.74
C GLY A 152 22.50 -17.17 1.71
N THR A 153 23.68 -17.43 2.26
CA THR A 153 24.75 -16.41 2.41
C THR A 153 25.31 -15.90 1.08
N SER A 154 25.25 -16.72 0.03
CA SER A 154 25.67 -16.37 -1.34
C SER A 154 24.51 -15.88 -2.21
N GLU A 155 23.29 -15.81 -1.67
CA GLU A 155 22.08 -15.40 -2.40
C GLU A 155 21.82 -13.90 -2.24
N THR A 156 20.93 -13.38 -3.08
CA THR A 156 20.46 -12.00 -2.99
C THR A 156 18.95 -11.90 -2.93
N ARG A 157 18.43 -10.97 -2.14
CA ARG A 157 17.01 -10.67 -2.02
C ARG A 157 16.81 -9.18 -1.78
N TYR A 158 15.87 -8.63 -2.55
CA TYR A 158 15.37 -7.27 -2.48
C TYR A 158 13.84 -7.35 -2.47
N SER A 159 13.16 -6.25 -2.18
CA SER A 159 11.73 -6.16 -2.47
C SER A 159 11.31 -4.78 -2.90
N PHE A 160 10.23 -4.74 -3.68
CA PHE A 160 9.58 -3.52 -4.15
C PHE A 160 8.11 -3.61 -3.75
N ALA A 161 7.67 -2.65 -2.94
CA ALA A 161 6.31 -2.64 -2.40
C ALA A 161 5.56 -1.38 -2.80
N GLN A 162 4.25 -1.48 -3.00
CA GLN A 162 3.36 -0.36 -3.25
C GLN A 162 2.13 -0.45 -2.36
N PHE A 163 1.75 0.69 -1.79
CA PHE A 163 0.69 0.79 -0.79
C PHE A 163 0.14 2.22 -0.72
N THR A 164 -0.96 2.37 0.02
CA THR A 164 -1.57 3.68 0.27
C THR A 164 -1.90 3.81 1.76
N PRO A 165 -1.33 4.80 2.47
CA PRO A 165 -1.67 5.07 3.86
C PRO A 165 -3.15 5.40 4.07
N SER A 166 -3.77 4.83 5.10
CA SER A 166 -5.18 5.06 5.50
C SER A 166 -5.48 6.53 5.78
N SER A 167 -4.49 7.29 6.23
CA SER A 167 -4.62 8.71 6.53
C SER A 167 -4.95 9.58 5.32
N LEU A 168 -4.58 9.14 4.11
CA LEU A 168 -4.94 9.84 2.87
C LEU A 168 -6.42 9.68 2.55
N PHE A 169 -6.99 8.49 2.76
CA PHE A 169 -8.43 8.26 2.62
C PHE A 169 -9.21 9.10 3.61
N ARG A 170 -8.80 9.08 4.89
CA ARG A 170 -9.40 9.88 5.94
C ARG A 170 -9.34 11.38 5.63
N TRP A 171 -8.23 11.88 5.08
CA TRP A 171 -8.12 13.29 4.69
C TRP A 171 -9.18 13.69 3.66
N VAL A 172 -9.40 12.85 2.65
CA VAL A 172 -10.45 13.06 1.63
C VAL A 172 -11.85 12.95 2.25
N ASP A 173 -12.10 11.94 3.10
CA ASP A 173 -13.39 11.76 3.79
C ASP A 173 -13.75 12.95 4.67
N GLN A 174 -12.74 13.56 5.30
CA GLN A 174 -12.91 14.72 6.17
C GLN A 174 -13.03 16.03 5.37
N GLY A 175 -13.07 15.99 4.03
CA GLY A 175 -13.20 17.20 3.22
C GLY A 175 -11.92 18.02 3.13
N PHE A 176 -10.76 17.35 3.11
CA PHE A 176 -9.44 17.96 2.96
C PHE A 176 -9.03 18.88 4.12
N GLN A 177 -9.34 18.46 5.33
CA GLN A 177 -8.96 19.16 6.57
C GLN A 177 -8.43 18.19 7.61
N THR A 178 -7.73 18.72 8.62
CA THR A 178 -7.24 17.90 9.72
C THR A 178 -8.38 17.32 10.53
N LYS A 179 -8.15 16.20 11.22
CA LYS A 179 -9.15 15.63 12.13
C LYS A 179 -9.61 16.63 13.19
N LYS A 180 -8.72 17.51 13.66
CA LYS A 180 -9.05 18.55 14.63
C LYS A 180 -10.04 19.57 14.05
N GLU A 181 -9.75 20.08 12.86
CA GLU A 181 -10.63 21.03 12.16
C GLU A 181 -11.98 20.41 11.80
N TYR A 182 -11.96 19.17 11.30
CA TYR A 182 -13.17 18.39 11.04
C TYR A 182 -14.04 18.29 12.29
N LEU A 183 -13.48 17.83 13.42
CA LEU A 183 -14.23 17.69 14.67
C LEU A 183 -14.72 19.03 15.25
N THR A 184 -14.02 20.13 14.96
CA THR A 184 -14.42 21.47 15.46
C THR A 184 -15.56 22.05 14.61
N SER A 185 -15.64 21.68 13.33
CA SER A 185 -16.64 22.18 12.38
C SER A 185 -17.85 21.25 12.20
N CYS A 186 -17.77 20.01 12.68
CA CYS A 186 -18.84 19.02 12.56
C CYS A 186 -20.07 19.37 13.40
N SER A 187 -21.25 19.19 12.81
CA SER A 187 -22.49 19.12 13.56
C SER A 187 -22.57 17.81 14.38
N GLU A 188 -23.50 17.72 15.33
CA GLU A 188 -23.81 16.47 16.02
C GLU A 188 -24.22 15.35 15.05
N GLU A 189 -24.90 15.70 13.95
CA GLU A 189 -25.28 14.76 12.90
C GLU A 189 -24.07 14.21 12.14
N ASP A 190 -23.08 15.06 11.83
CA ASP A 190 -21.84 14.65 11.17
C ASP A 190 -20.99 13.74 12.07
N MET A 191 -20.92 14.06 13.36
CA MET A 191 -20.23 13.20 14.34
C MET A 191 -20.91 11.83 14.47
N LYS A 192 -22.25 11.80 14.48
CA LYS A 192 -23.01 10.55 14.52
C LYS A 192 -22.77 9.72 13.24
N ARG A 193 -22.80 10.36 12.07
CA ARG A 193 -22.52 9.72 10.78
C ARG A 193 -21.10 9.15 10.71
N ASP A 194 -20.08 9.89 11.15
CA ASP A 194 -18.68 9.42 11.17
C ASP A 194 -18.48 8.22 12.13
N SER A 195 -19.15 8.24 13.27
CA SER A 195 -19.15 7.13 14.23
C SER A 195 -19.79 5.87 13.61
N GLU A 196 -20.98 6.00 13.02
CA GLU A 196 -21.66 4.89 12.33
C GLU A 196 -20.85 4.35 11.15
N GLN A 197 -20.27 5.23 10.33
CA GLN A 197 -19.40 4.86 9.22
C GLN A 197 -18.14 4.14 9.73
N SER A 198 -17.54 4.62 10.81
CA SER A 198 -16.37 3.98 11.43
C SER A 198 -16.67 2.58 11.93
N GLN A 199 -17.84 2.34 12.53
CA GLN A 199 -18.29 1.00 12.94
C GLN A 199 -18.56 0.07 11.74
N ARG A 200 -19.01 0.63 10.61
CA ARG A 200 -19.29 -0.13 9.37
C ARG A 200 -18.07 -0.29 8.46
N ARG A 201 -16.95 0.39 8.74
CA ARG A 201 -15.80 0.46 7.84
C ARG A 201 -15.18 -0.92 7.53
N TRP A 202 -15.18 -1.84 8.50
CA TRP A 202 -14.72 -3.21 8.26
C TRP A 202 -15.65 -3.94 7.28
N LYS A 203 -16.98 -3.81 7.46
CA LYS A 203 -17.97 -4.43 6.59
C LYS A 203 -17.89 -3.88 5.16
N MET A 204 -17.84 -2.55 5.04
CA MET A 204 -17.63 -1.88 3.75
C MET A 204 -16.34 -2.35 3.07
N GLY A 205 -15.23 -2.44 3.83
CA GLY A 205 -13.96 -2.93 3.29
C GLY A 205 -14.05 -4.36 2.75
N LEU A 206 -14.79 -5.24 3.42
CA LEU A 206 -15.05 -6.61 2.95
C LEU A 206 -15.95 -6.64 1.71
N GLU A 207 -16.97 -5.77 1.63
CA GLU A 207 -17.87 -5.65 0.47
C GLU A 207 -17.14 -5.15 -0.79
N LEU A 208 -15.97 -4.51 -0.64
CA LEU A 208 -15.11 -4.11 -1.77
C LEU A 208 -14.23 -5.24 -2.30
N LEU A 209 -14.06 -6.33 -1.54
CA LEU A 209 -13.29 -7.48 -1.98
C LEU A 209 -14.16 -8.37 -2.87
N THR A 210 -13.59 -8.81 -3.98
CA THR A 210 -14.29 -9.69 -4.91
C THR A 210 -14.36 -11.10 -4.34
N SER A 211 -15.56 -11.67 -4.34
CA SER A 211 -15.78 -13.08 -4.04
C SER A 211 -15.41 -13.95 -5.24
N VAL A 212 -15.06 -15.22 -5.00
CA VAL A 212 -14.75 -16.17 -6.09
C VAL A 212 -15.92 -16.30 -7.05
N SER A 213 -17.17 -16.22 -6.58
CA SER A 213 -18.38 -16.27 -7.41
C SER A 213 -18.57 -15.06 -8.32
N GLU A 214 -17.94 -13.93 -8.02
CA GLU A 214 -17.98 -12.71 -8.84
C GLU A 214 -16.85 -12.66 -9.88
N LEU A 215 -15.87 -13.55 -9.74
CA LEU A 215 -14.84 -13.75 -10.76
C LEU A 215 -15.39 -14.82 -11.71
N ASP A 216 -15.79 -14.42 -12.92
CA ASP A 216 -16.20 -15.33 -14.00
C ASP A 216 -14.99 -16.13 -14.55
N ILE A 217 -14.30 -16.89 -13.69
CA ILE A 217 -13.08 -17.69 -13.97
C ILE A 217 -13.27 -19.17 -13.65
#